data_AF-A0A7L1XDF2-F1
#
_entry.id   AF-A0A7L1XDF2-F1
#
_cell.length_a   1.000
_cell.length_b   1.000
_cell.length_c   1.000
_cell.angle_alpha   90.00
_cell.angle_beta   90.00
_cell.angle_gamma   90.00
#
_symmetry.space_group_name_H-M   'P 1'
#
loop_
_entity.id
_entity.type
_entity.pdbx_description
1 polymer ?
#
loop_
_entity_poly.entity_id
_entity_poly.type
_entity_poly.pdbx_seq_one_letter_code
_entity_poly.pdbx_strand_id
1 'polypeptide(L)'
;RRCFALDPEPIPKEPALIFPDRNAELDFSTFLNIMYRQTKQEEPEKEILTALSMIDRQKKGVISVSELRAKLTRLGEKLSEEE
;
A
#
# COMPACT_ATOMS: atom_id res chain seq x y z
N ARG A 1 -32.43 8.02 1.60
CA ARG A 1 -31.49 7.06 2.22
C ARG A 1 -30.09 7.55 1.92
N ARG A 2 -29.41 8.16 2.89
CA ARG A 2 -28.06 8.76 2.70
C ARG A 2 -27.07 7.63 2.48
N CYS A 3 -26.62 7.46 1.25
CA CYS A 3 -25.45 6.66 0.94
C CYS A 3 -24.24 7.49 1.40
N PHE A 4 -23.70 7.17 2.57
CA PHE A 4 -22.34 7.58 2.91
C PHE A 4 -21.41 6.67 2.11
N ALA A 5 -21.25 6.99 0.82
CA ALA A 5 -20.01 6.64 0.15
C ALA A 5 -18.94 7.46 0.87
N LEU A 6 -18.28 6.84 1.84
CA LEU A 6 -16.92 7.25 2.17
C LEU A 6 -16.18 7.05 0.86
N ASP A 7 -15.95 8.14 0.13
CA ASP A 7 -15.05 8.14 -1.00
C ASP A 7 -13.77 7.43 -0.53
N PRO A 8 -13.35 6.32 -1.18
CA PRO A 8 -12.12 5.68 -0.78
C PRO A 8 -11.02 6.73 -0.93
N GLU A 9 -10.42 7.11 0.20
CA GLU A 9 -9.20 7.91 0.24
C GLU A 9 -8.27 7.35 -0.83
N PRO A 10 -7.77 8.18 -1.76
CA PRO A 10 -6.92 7.70 -2.83
C PRO A 10 -5.71 7.02 -2.18
N ILE A 11 -5.55 5.73 -2.47
CA ILE A 11 -4.34 5.00 -2.09
C ILE A 11 -3.16 5.88 -2.53
N PRO A 12 -2.23 6.22 -1.62
CA PRO A 12 -1.06 7.00 -1.98
C PRO A 12 -0.47 6.36 -3.23
N LYS A 13 -0.43 7.12 -4.32
CA LYS A 13 0.15 6.63 -5.56
C LYS A 13 1.57 6.23 -5.21
N GLU A 14 1.93 4.98 -5.49
CA GLU A 14 3.30 4.48 -5.35
C GLU A 14 4.26 5.60 -5.76
N PRO A 15 5.27 5.95 -4.95
CA PRO A 15 6.19 7.02 -5.29
C PRO A 15 6.81 6.66 -6.63
N ALA A 16 6.30 7.29 -7.69
CA ALA A 16 6.81 7.08 -9.02
C ALA A 16 8.28 7.43 -8.94
N LEU A 17 9.15 6.47 -9.27
CA LEU A 17 10.58 6.74 -9.38
C LEU A 17 10.71 7.93 -10.34
N ILE A 18 10.96 9.12 -9.81
CA ILE A 18 11.06 10.34 -10.59
C ILE A 18 12.43 10.28 -11.25
N PHE A 19 12.50 9.53 -12.35
CA PHE A 19 13.64 9.55 -13.23
C PHE A 19 13.66 10.92 -13.90
N PRO A 20 14.75 11.70 -13.78
CA PRO A 20 14.84 13.01 -14.39
C PRO A 20 14.74 12.95 -15.93
N ASP A 21 14.96 11.76 -16.53
CA ASP A 21 14.72 11.48 -17.94
C ASP A 21 14.31 10.00 -18.11
N ARG A 22 13.32 9.72 -18.96
CA ARG A 22 12.80 8.36 -19.20
C ARG A 22 13.73 7.50 -20.07
N ASN A 23 14.77 8.12 -20.65
CA ASN A 23 15.71 7.49 -21.58
C ASN A 23 17.17 7.53 -21.10
N ALA A 24 17.45 8.03 -19.89
CA ALA A 24 18.81 8.10 -19.36
C ALA A 24 19.22 6.80 -18.67
N GLU A 25 20.46 6.35 -18.89
CA GLU A 25 21.08 5.29 -18.10
C GLU A 25 21.15 5.71 -16.63
N LEU A 26 20.69 4.83 -15.75
CA LEU A 26 20.70 5.05 -14.31
C LEU A 26 22.11 4.82 -13.76
N ASP A 27 22.85 5.89 -13.49
CA ASP A 27 24.10 5.77 -12.75
C ASP A 27 23.83 5.43 -11.27
N PHE A 28 24.80 4.79 -10.62
CA PHE A 28 24.68 4.32 -9.24
C PHE A 28 24.44 5.45 -8.22
N SER A 29 24.97 6.65 -8.46
CA SER A 29 24.78 7.79 -7.56
C SER A 29 23.34 8.33 -7.65
N THR A 30 22.77 8.32 -8.85
CA THR A 30 21.36 8.66 -9.09
C THR A 30 20.44 7.64 -8.41
N PHE A 31 20.75 6.34 -8.49
CA PHE A 31 20.03 5.28 -7.77
C PHE A 31 19.98 5.54 -6.25
N LEU A 32 21.14 5.80 -5.63
CA LEU A 32 21.21 6.05 -4.19
C LEU A 32 20.41 7.30 -3.77
N ASN A 33 20.41 8.34 -4.59
CA ASN A 33 19.67 9.57 -4.32
C ASN A 33 18.15 9.33 -4.37
N ILE A 34 17.67 8.58 -5.37
CA ILE A 34 16.26 8.19 -5.48
C ILE A 34 15.86 7.38 -4.24
N MET A 35 16.60 6.31 -3.91
CA MET A 35 16.31 5.46 -2.75
C MET A 35 16.30 6.25 -1.44
N TYR A 36 17.29 7.11 -1.21
CA TYR A 36 17.38 7.94 -0.01
C TYR A 36 16.20 8.91 0.15
N ARG A 37 15.71 9.49 -0.97
CA ARG A 37 14.53 10.36 -0.96
C ARG A 37 13.25 9.56 -0.71
N GLN A 38 13.15 8.37 -1.30
CA GLN A 38 11.98 7.50 -1.18
C GLN A 38 11.78 7.01 0.24
N THR A 39 12.83 6.50 0.89
CA THR A 39 12.76 6.02 2.29
C THR A 39 12.33 7.11 3.28
N LYS A 40 12.52 8.39 2.93
CA LYS A 40 12.07 9.52 3.77
C LYS A 40 10.63 9.95 3.53
N GLN A 41 10.08 9.65 2.35
CA GLN A 41 8.72 10.02 1.97
C GLN A 41 7.72 8.90 2.23
N GLU A 42 8.16 7.65 2.16
CA GLU A 42 7.34 6.48 2.46
C GLU A 42 7.04 6.43 3.97
N GLU A 43 5.76 6.36 4.30
CA GLU A 43 5.28 6.11 5.67
C GLU A 43 4.65 4.71 5.70
N PRO A 44 5.45 3.63 5.59
CA PRO A 44 4.93 2.27 5.35
C PRO A 44 3.98 1.82 6.46
N GLU A 45 4.23 2.24 7.71
CA GLU A 45 3.33 1.96 8.83
C GLU A 45 1.94 2.55 8.61
N LYS A 46 1.85 3.80 8.13
CA LYS A 46 0.55 4.45 7.88
C LYS A 46 -0.17 3.80 6.72
N GLU A 47 0.54 3.40 5.68
CA GLU A 47 -0.04 2.72 4.53
C GLU A 47 -0.61 1.35 4.92
N ILE A 48 0.15 0.55 5.66
CA ILE A 48 -0.29 -0.74 6.20
C ILE A 48 -1.52 -0.56 7.09
N LEU A 49 -1.48 0.40 8.02
CA LEU A 49 -2.62 0.68 8.92
C LEU A 49 -3.86 1.14 8.15
N THR A 50 -3.69 1.95 7.12
CA THR A 50 -4.79 2.42 6.28
C THR A 50 -5.40 1.26 5.50
N ALA A 51 -4.58 0.40 4.89
CA ALA A 51 -5.04 -0.79 4.20
C ALA A 51 -5.81 -1.73 5.14
N LEU A 52 -5.28 -1.99 6.34
CA LEU A 52 -5.96 -2.82 7.36
C LEU A 52 -7.29 -2.17 7.81
N SER A 53 -7.32 -0.85 8.01
CA SER A 53 -8.54 -0.10 8.33
C SER A 53 -9.62 -0.23 7.24
N MET A 54 -9.23 -0.24 5.95
CA MET A 54 -10.15 -0.50 4.84
C MET A 54 -10.67 -1.96 4.82
N ILE A 55 -9.91 -2.90 5.39
CA ILE A 55 -10.33 -4.29 5.53
C ILE A 55 -11.36 -4.43 6.66
N ASP A 56 -11.12 -3.80 7.82
CA ASP A 56 -12.00 -3.79 9.00
C ASP A 56 -13.24 -2.91 8.80
N ARG A 57 -14.23 -3.46 8.08
CA ARG A 57 -15.51 -2.78 7.82
C ARG A 57 -16.29 -2.42 9.08
N GLN A 58 -16.03 -3.11 10.19
CA GLN A 58 -16.76 -2.92 11.44
C GLN A 58 -16.06 -1.93 12.38
N LYS A 59 -14.89 -1.41 12.00
CA LYS A 59 -14.07 -0.47 12.80
C LYS A 59 -13.84 -0.96 14.23
N LYS A 60 -13.57 -2.26 14.37
CA LYS A 60 -13.20 -2.89 15.65
C LYS A 60 -11.77 -2.58 16.06
N GLY A 61 -10.92 -2.18 15.10
CA GLY A 61 -9.48 -2.02 15.29
C GLY A 61 -8.72 -3.36 15.30
N VAL A 62 -9.40 -4.47 15.02
CA VAL A 62 -8.83 -5.82 14.94
C VAL A 62 -9.47 -6.59 13.80
N ILE A 63 -8.67 -7.41 13.11
CA ILE A 63 -9.11 -8.26 11.98
C ILE A 63 -8.78 -9.70 12.33
N SER A 64 -9.72 -10.61 12.09
CA SER A 64 -9.46 -12.04 12.27
C SER A 64 -8.63 -12.60 11.11
N VAL A 65 -7.83 -13.63 11.38
CA VAL A 65 -7.02 -14.32 10.34
C VAL A 65 -7.91 -14.78 9.18
N SER A 66 -9.09 -15.32 9.48
CA SER A 66 -10.05 -15.79 8.46
C SER A 66 -10.56 -14.66 7.57
N GLU A 67 -10.83 -13.48 8.14
CA GLU A 67 -11.29 -12.30 7.37
C GLU A 67 -10.17 -11.73 6.51
N LEU A 68 -8.96 -11.66 7.04
CA LEU A 68 -7.77 -11.22 6.31
C LEU A 68 -7.47 -12.17 5.14
N ARG A 69 -7.41 -13.48 5.39
CA ARG A 69 -7.19 -14.52 4.37
C ARG A 69 -8.26 -14.47 3.28
N ALA A 70 -9.53 -14.37 3.65
CA ALA A 70 -10.63 -14.23 2.69
C ALA A 70 -10.51 -12.96 1.83
N LYS A 71 -9.98 -11.86 2.38
CA LYS A 71 -9.76 -10.62 1.63
C LYS A 71 -8.58 -10.74 0.66
N LEU A 72 -7.46 -11.28 1.12
CA LEU A 72 -6.23 -11.46 0.33
C LEU A 72 -6.45 -12.46 -0.82
N THR A 73 -7.11 -13.59 -0.56
CA THR A 73 -7.50 -14.54 -1.62
C THR A 73 -8.43 -13.91 -2.66
N ARG A 74 -9.33 -13.01 -2.26
CA ARG A 74 -10.20 -12.28 -3.21
C ARG A 74 -9.45 -11.24 -4.05
N LEU A 75 -8.31 -10.73 -3.58
CA LEU A 75 -7.43 -9.83 -4.32
C LEU A 75 -6.50 -10.58 -5.28
N GLY A 76 -6.48 -11.91 -5.22
CA GLY A 76 -5.70 -12.78 -6.11
C GLY A 76 -4.40 -13.28 -5.50
N GLU A 77 -4.09 -12.93 -4.24
CA GLU A 77 -2.95 -13.49 -3.51
C GLU A 77 -3.31 -14.87 -2.97
N LYS A 78 -2.53 -15.88 -3.38
CA LYS A 78 -2.64 -17.24 -2.86
C LYS A 78 -1.74 -17.34 -1.63
N LEU A 79 -2.38 -17.41 -0.46
CA LEU A 79 -1.70 -17.72 0.80
C LEU A 79 -1.71 -19.23 1.00
N SER A 80 -0.57 -19.80 1.37
CA SER A 80 -0.47 -21.16 1.91
C SER A 80 -1.15 -21.25 3.28
N GLU A 81 -1.39 -22.45 3.82
CA GLU A 81 -1.98 -22.60 5.17
C GLU A 81 -1.07 -22.08 6.29
N GLU A 82 0.22 -21.90 6.01
CA GLU A 82 1.22 -21.40 6.96
C GLU A 82 1.37 -19.87 6.91
N GLU A 83 0.81 -19.22 5.88
CA GLU A 83 0.76 -17.76 5.66
C GLU A 83 -0.60 -17.15 6.06
#